data_AF-A0A2A6PKR6-F1
#
_entry.id   AF-A0A2A6PKR6-F1
#
_cell.length_a   1.000
_cell.length_b   1.000
_cell.length_c   1.000
_cell.angle_alpha   90.00
_cell.angle_beta   90.00
_cell.angle_gamma   90.00
#
_symmetry.space_group_name_H-M   'P 1'
#
loop_
_entity.id
_entity.type
_entity.pdbx_description
1 polymer ?
#
loop_
_entity_poly.entity_id
_entity_poly.type
_entity_poly.pdbx_seq_one_letter_code
_entity_poly.pdbx_strand_id
1 'polypeptide(L)'
;MKTITLLAVAAMLLLEVLGPTSSVGGSMSFMLVFVVVTLAVAIYEAWSNRRGALGRIVNVFASIVGGLTTVALVGMGMETILPYLHLEGSLASSQQPLKYVVVAVIAVLMVAGSWIPLQIVNRLR
;
A
#
# COMPACT_ATOMS: atom_id res chain seq x y z
N MET A 1 7.65 -12.01 1.19
CA MET A 1 7.29 -10.69 1.73
C MET A 1 8.33 -9.61 1.47
N LYS A 2 9.59 -9.74 1.94
CA LYS A 2 10.65 -8.72 1.72
C LYS A 2 10.76 -8.21 0.27
N THR A 3 10.74 -9.13 -0.71
CA THR A 3 10.78 -8.79 -2.14
C THR A 3 9.56 -8.02 -2.61
N ILE A 4 8.35 -8.43 -2.23
CA ILE A 4 7.10 -7.74 -2.58
C ILE A 4 7.08 -6.33 -1.99
N THR A 5 7.54 -6.17 -0.75
CA THR A 5 7.64 -4.84 -0.11
C THR A 5 8.63 -3.94 -0.84
N LEU A 6 9.83 -4.44 -1.16
CA LEU A 6 10.82 -3.65 -1.90
C LEU A 6 10.32 -3.26 -3.30
N LEU A 7 9.61 -4.16 -3.99
CA LEU A 7 9.05 -3.92 -5.30
C LEU A 7 7.91 -2.89 -5.23
N ALA A 8 7.05 -2.96 -4.21
CA ALA A 8 6.03 -1.96 -3.95
C ALA A 8 6.63 -0.58 -3.67
N VAL A 9 7.66 -0.50 -2.81
CA VAL A 9 8.37 0.76 -2.53
C VAL A 9 9.00 1.32 -3.81
N ALA A 10 9.70 0.49 -4.60
CA ALA A 10 10.32 0.92 -5.84
C ALA A 10 9.27 1.42 -6.86
N ALA A 11 8.14 0.72 -7.01
CA ALA A 11 7.05 1.11 -7.90
C ALA A 11 6.42 2.46 -7.49
N MET A 12 6.17 2.64 -6.19
CA MET A 12 5.60 3.89 -5.65
C MET A 12 6.57 5.06 -5.82
N LEU A 13 7.88 4.86 -5.59
CA LEU A 13 8.90 5.88 -5.80
C LEU A 13 9.07 6.22 -7.29
N LEU A 14 9.07 5.22 -8.17
CA LEU A 14 9.12 5.45 -9.62
C LEU A 14 7.89 6.23 -10.11
N LEU A 15 6.70 5.93 -9.59
CA LEU A 15 5.50 6.70 -9.88
C LEU A 15 5.56 8.14 -9.35
N GLU A 16 6.17 8.37 -8.19
CA GLU A 16 6.35 9.72 -7.68
C GLU A 16 7.32 10.55 -8.54
N VAL A 17 8.34 9.90 -9.14
CA VAL A 17 9.35 10.56 -9.98
C VAL A 17 8.89 10.75 -11.43
N LEU A 18 8.24 9.73 -12.01
CA LEU A 18 7.90 9.66 -13.44
C LEU A 18 6.41 9.86 -13.72
N GLY A 19 5.56 9.76 -12.70
CA GLY A 19 4.12 9.80 -12.84
C GLY A 19 3.57 11.22 -12.97
N PRO A 20 2.37 11.36 -13.56
CA PRO A 20 1.74 12.67 -13.71
C PRO A 20 1.38 13.27 -12.33
N THR A 21 2.05 14.35 -11.96
CA THR A 21 1.89 15.04 -10.67
C THR A 21 0.64 15.92 -10.59
N SER A 22 0.05 16.26 -11.74
CA SER A 22 -1.13 17.12 -11.86
C SER A 22 -2.21 16.42 -12.68
N SER A 23 -3.08 15.64 -12.02
CA SER A 23 -4.42 15.20 -12.48
C SER A 23 -4.81 13.89 -11.78
N VAL A 24 -6.10 13.52 -11.87
CA VAL A 24 -6.71 12.25 -11.45
C VAL A 24 -5.88 11.02 -11.87
N GLY A 25 -5.06 11.13 -12.92
CA GLY A 25 -4.12 10.09 -13.35
C GLY A 25 -3.06 9.72 -12.31
N GLY A 26 -2.56 10.66 -11.51
CA GLY A 26 -1.58 10.39 -10.45
C GLY A 26 -2.18 9.51 -9.36
N SER A 27 -3.33 9.93 -8.81
CA SER A 27 -4.05 9.17 -7.78
C SER A 27 -4.56 7.80 -8.29
N MET A 28 -5.04 7.72 -9.54
CA MET A 28 -5.41 6.42 -10.13
C MET A 28 -4.21 5.47 -10.27
N SER A 29 -3.03 5.98 -10.62
CA SER A 29 -1.82 5.15 -10.75
C SER A 29 -1.38 4.55 -9.42
N PHE A 30 -1.43 5.35 -8.34
CA PHE A 30 -1.19 4.86 -6.98
C PHE A 30 -2.20 3.79 -6.57
N MET A 31 -3.48 3.98 -6.91
CA MET A 31 -4.53 3.00 -6.62
C MET A 31 -4.33 1.69 -7.42
N LEU A 32 -3.85 1.76 -8.66
CA LEU A 32 -3.52 0.56 -9.44
C LEU A 32 -2.36 -0.22 -8.83
N VAL A 33 -1.29 0.47 -8.42
CA VAL A 33 -0.20 -0.18 -7.68
C VAL A 33 -0.72 -0.80 -6.39
N PHE A 34 -1.64 -0.11 -5.71
CA PHE A 34 -2.28 -0.65 -4.53
C PHE A 34 -2.93 -2.01 -4.80
N VAL A 35 -3.77 -2.07 -5.84
CA VAL A 35 -4.48 -3.30 -6.23
C VAL A 35 -3.49 -4.41 -6.59
N VAL A 36 -2.49 -4.12 -7.44
CA VAL A 36 -1.51 -5.11 -7.89
C VAL A 36 -0.72 -5.70 -6.71
N VAL A 37 -0.25 -4.87 -5.80
CA VAL A 37 0.52 -5.30 -4.63
C VAL A 37 -0.36 -6.11 -3.67
N THR A 38 -1.59 -5.66 -3.39
CA THR A 38 -2.54 -6.38 -2.53
C THR A 38 -2.85 -7.78 -3.07
N LEU A 39 -2.99 -7.88 -4.40
CA LEU A 39 -3.23 -9.14 -5.10
C LEU A 39 -1.98 -10.04 -5.07
N ALA A 40 -0.79 -9.46 -5.27
CA ALA A 40 0.48 -10.17 -5.17
C ALA A 40 0.71 -10.74 -3.75
N VAL A 41 0.40 -9.97 -2.70
CA VAL A 41 0.46 -10.42 -1.30
C VAL A 41 -0.51 -11.58 -1.06
N ALA A 42 -1.77 -11.45 -1.50
CA ALA A 42 -2.77 -12.50 -1.33
C ALA A 42 -2.40 -13.81 -2.02
N ILE A 43 -1.93 -13.74 -3.27
CA ILE A 43 -1.50 -14.91 -4.06
C ILE A 43 -0.27 -15.55 -3.42
N TYR A 44 0.76 -14.76 -3.10
CA TYR A 44 1.99 -15.28 -2.51
C TYR A 44 1.72 -16.00 -1.20
N GLU A 45 0.91 -15.42 -0.31
CA GLU A 45 0.56 -16.03 0.97
C GLU A 45 -0.28 -17.30 0.80
N ALA A 46 -1.19 -17.31 -0.18
CA ALA A 46 -2.00 -18.49 -0.49
C ALA A 46 -1.15 -19.65 -1.03
N TRP A 47 -0.15 -19.35 -1.85
CA TRP A 47 0.79 -20.33 -2.40
C TRP A 47 1.77 -20.84 -1.34
N SER A 48 2.36 -19.93 -0.55
CA SER A 48 3.33 -20.25 0.50
C SER A 48 2.74 -21.19 1.56
N ASN A 49 1.47 -21.00 1.91
CA ASN A 49 0.78 -21.83 2.91
C ASN A 49 0.00 -23.01 2.30
N ARG A 50 0.24 -23.37 1.01
CA ARG A 50 -0.41 -24.48 0.28
C ARG A 50 -1.92 -24.55 0.49
N ARG A 51 -2.61 -23.41 0.49
CA ARG A 51 -4.03 -23.36 0.82
C ARG A 51 -4.89 -23.97 -0.30
N GLY A 52 -5.88 -24.77 0.10
CA GLY A 52 -6.96 -25.25 -0.78
C GLY A 52 -7.84 -24.10 -1.30
N ALA A 53 -8.71 -24.37 -2.27
CA ALA A 53 -9.48 -23.35 -3.00
C ALA A 53 -10.21 -22.33 -2.09
N LEU A 54 -10.93 -22.80 -1.06
CA LEU A 54 -11.59 -21.95 -0.07
C LEU A 54 -10.61 -21.06 0.70
N GLY A 55 -9.45 -21.60 1.08
CA GLY A 55 -8.42 -20.84 1.79
C GLY A 55 -7.75 -19.76 0.93
N ARG A 56 -7.77 -19.90 -0.41
CA ARG A 56 -7.31 -18.86 -1.34
C ARG A 56 -8.31 -17.71 -1.42
N ILE A 57 -9.60 -18.01 -1.51
CA ILE A 57 -10.67 -17.00 -1.53
C ILE A 57 -10.62 -16.16 -0.25
N VAL A 58 -10.59 -16.80 0.91
CA VAL A 58 -10.52 -16.09 2.20
C VAL A 58 -9.25 -15.22 2.29
N ASN A 59 -8.12 -15.67 1.74
CA ASN A 59 -6.89 -14.86 1.70
C ASN A 59 -7.04 -13.60 0.86
N VAL A 60 -7.67 -13.71 -0.31
CA VAL A 60 -7.93 -12.55 -1.16
C VAL A 60 -8.83 -11.56 -0.44
N PHE A 61 -9.92 -12.02 0.16
CA PHE A 61 -10.83 -11.15 0.92
C PHE A 61 -10.14 -10.49 2.11
N ALA A 62 -9.43 -11.24 2.95
CA ALA A 62 -8.74 -10.69 4.11
C ALA A 62 -7.64 -9.67 3.72
N SER A 63 -6.93 -9.93 2.61
CA SER A 63 -5.91 -9.02 2.08
C SER A 63 -6.51 -7.72 1.58
N ILE A 64 -7.62 -7.81 0.82
CA ILE A 64 -8.35 -6.64 0.32
C ILE A 64 -8.91 -5.82 1.47
N VAL A 65 -9.58 -6.46 2.44
CA VAL A 65 -10.16 -5.76 3.59
C VAL A 65 -9.08 -5.04 4.38
N GLY A 66 -7.99 -5.71 4.76
CA GLY A 66 -6.92 -5.05 5.52
C GLY A 66 -6.17 -3.99 4.73
N GLY A 67 -5.94 -4.22 3.43
CA GLY A 67 -5.37 -3.22 2.54
C GLY A 67 -6.24 -1.95 2.48
N LEU A 68 -7.55 -2.11 2.25
CA LEU A 68 -8.50 -0.99 2.18
C LEU A 68 -8.61 -0.25 3.51
N THR A 69 -8.70 -0.97 4.63
CA THR A 69 -8.69 -0.36 5.97
C THR A 69 -7.42 0.46 6.19
N THR A 70 -6.28 -0.06 5.75
CA THR A 70 -5.00 0.64 5.90
C THR A 70 -4.93 1.88 5.02
N VAL A 71 -5.41 1.84 3.78
CA VAL A 71 -5.49 3.03 2.92
C VAL A 71 -6.36 4.11 3.56
N ALA A 72 -7.51 3.74 4.12
CA ALA A 72 -8.38 4.69 4.80
C ALA A 72 -7.69 5.31 6.03
N LEU A 73 -7.03 4.50 6.87
CA LEU A 73 -6.30 4.97 8.04
C LEU A 73 -5.11 5.86 7.66
N VAL A 74 -4.37 5.51 6.62
CA VAL A 74 -3.25 6.32 6.12
C VAL A 74 -3.76 7.64 5.55
N GLY A 75 -4.88 7.65 4.82
CA GLY A 75 -5.51 8.87 4.33
C GLY A 75 -5.86 9.82 5.47
N MET A 76 -6.59 9.32 6.48
CA MET A 76 -6.95 10.10 7.68
C MET A 76 -5.71 10.58 8.45
N GLY A 77 -4.69 9.72 8.59
CA GLY A 77 -3.44 10.07 9.26
C GLY A 77 -2.69 11.17 8.52
N MET A 78 -2.62 11.10 7.19
CA MET A 78 -1.97 12.12 6.38
C MET A 78 -2.66 13.47 6.46
N GLU A 79 -3.99 13.52 6.45
CA GLU A 79 -4.75 14.76 6.67
C GLU A 79 -4.45 15.40 8.03
N THR A 80 -4.26 14.58 9.06
CA THR A 80 -3.93 15.06 10.41
C THR A 80 -2.49 15.55 10.52
N ILE A 81 -1.55 14.94 9.78
CA ILE A 81 -0.11 15.21 9.88
C ILE A 81 0.33 16.35 8.94
N LEU A 82 -0.37 16.56 7.82
CA LEU A 82 -0.14 17.63 6.84
C LEU A 82 0.15 19.02 7.46
N PRO A 83 -0.64 19.55 8.42
CA PRO A 83 -0.37 20.85 9.02
C PRO A 83 0.91 20.90 9.86
N TYR A 84 1.31 19.79 10.50
CA TYR A 84 2.53 19.72 11.31
C TYR A 84 3.80 19.64 10.47
N LEU A 85 3.69 19.14 9.24
CA LEU A 85 4.82 19.03 8.31
C LEU A 85 5.15 20.37 7.62
N HIS A 86 4.43 21.46 7.91
CA HIS A 86 4.60 22.78 7.28
C HIS A 86 4.69 22.69 5.74
N LEU A 87 3.98 21.72 5.16
CA LEU A 87 3.83 21.58 3.71
C LEU A 87 2.73 22.56 3.28
N GLU A 88 3.03 23.87 3.35
CA GLU A 88 2.15 24.93 2.82
C GLU A 88 2.16 24.86 1.29
N GLY A 89 1.28 24.01 0.76
CA GLY A 89 1.14 23.74 -0.67
C GLY A 89 0.95 22.26 -0.93
N SER A 90 0.08 21.93 -1.89
CA SER A 90 -0.16 20.56 -2.38
C SER A 90 1.15 19.76 -2.43
N LEU A 91 1.15 18.51 -1.94
CA LEU A 91 2.29 17.57 -2.02
C LEU A 91 2.89 17.45 -3.45
N ALA A 92 2.17 17.93 -4.47
CA ALA A 92 2.62 18.09 -5.83
C ALA A 92 3.69 19.20 -6.05
N SER A 93 3.81 20.20 -5.17
CA SER A 93 4.66 21.39 -5.36
C SER A 93 6.00 21.33 -4.62
N SER A 94 6.08 20.64 -3.48
CA SER A 94 7.29 20.62 -2.64
C SER A 94 8.26 19.52 -3.08
N GLN A 95 9.40 19.88 -3.66
CA GLN A 95 10.52 18.98 -4.01
C GLN A 95 11.36 18.56 -2.79
N GLN A 96 10.76 18.42 -1.61
CA GLN A 96 11.48 18.08 -0.39
C GLN A 96 11.76 16.57 -0.30
N PRO A 97 12.95 16.15 0.17
CA PRO A 97 13.32 14.74 0.31
C PRO A 97 12.38 13.97 1.25
N LEU A 98 11.71 14.68 2.17
CA LEU A 98 10.68 14.14 3.04
C LEU A 98 9.52 13.48 2.29
N LYS A 99 9.17 13.97 1.09
CA LYS A 99 8.08 13.39 0.29
C LYS A 99 8.37 11.94 -0.09
N TYR A 100 9.60 11.63 -0.50
CA TYR A 100 10.00 10.27 -0.86
C TYR A 100 10.00 9.33 0.34
N VAL A 101 10.40 9.84 1.52
CA VAL A 101 10.34 9.07 2.77
C VAL A 101 8.88 8.73 3.12
N VAL A 102 7.98 9.72 3.02
CA VAL A 102 6.55 9.51 3.26
C VAL A 102 5.96 8.49 2.29
N VAL A 103 6.24 8.61 0.98
CA VAL A 103 5.78 7.65 -0.03
C VAL A 103 6.30 6.23 0.26
N ALA A 104 7.56 6.09 0.65
CA ALA A 104 8.12 4.80 1.04
C ALA A 104 7.43 4.21 2.28
N VAL A 105 7.16 5.03 3.30
CA VAL A 105 6.43 4.61 4.51
C VAL A 105 5.02 4.16 4.16
N ILE A 106 4.30 4.91 3.31
CA ILE A 106 2.96 4.56 2.84
C ILE A 106 3.00 3.20 2.13
N ALA A 107 3.96 2.97 1.22
CA ALA A 107 4.10 1.70 0.51
C ALA A 107 4.33 0.52 1.47
N VAL A 108 5.15 0.70 2.52
CA VAL A 108 5.38 -0.32 3.54
C VAL A 108 4.11 -0.59 4.35
N LEU A 109 3.42 0.46 4.81
CA LEU A 109 2.16 0.33 5.55
C LEU A 109 1.12 -0.40 4.73
N MET A 110 1.03 -0.11 3.44
CA MET A 110 0.10 -0.74 2.51
C MET A 110 0.31 -2.26 2.39
N VAL A 111 1.56 -2.68 2.25
CA VAL A 111 1.94 -4.11 2.24
C VAL A 111 1.68 -4.75 3.60
N ALA A 112 1.98 -4.05 4.69
CA ALA A 112 1.69 -4.54 6.03
C ALA A 112 0.18 -4.70 6.27
N GLY A 113 -0.62 -3.74 5.83
CA GLY A 113 -2.07 -3.71 5.93
C GLY A 113 -2.76 -4.87 5.23
N SER A 114 -2.26 -5.24 4.05
CA SER A 114 -2.75 -6.42 3.32
C SER A 114 -2.24 -7.73 3.91
N TRP A 115 -1.09 -7.74 4.58
CA TRP A 115 -0.46 -8.97 5.09
C TRP A 115 -0.86 -9.34 6.53
N ILE A 116 -0.93 -8.38 7.45
CA ILE A 116 -1.24 -8.60 8.88
C ILE A 116 -2.56 -9.38 9.09
N PRO A 117 -3.68 -9.05 8.41
CA PRO A 117 -4.91 -9.82 8.55
C PRO A 117 -4.73 -11.29 8.14
N LEU A 118 -3.89 -11.58 7.14
CA LEU A 118 -3.62 -12.95 6.70
C LEU A 118 -2.88 -13.74 7.77
N GLN A 119 -1.98 -13.10 8.53
CA GLN A 119 -1.35 -13.74 9.68
C GLN A 119 -2.34 -14.07 10.79
N ILE A 120 -3.30 -13.19 11.05
CA ILE A 120 -4.36 -13.44 12.04
C ILE A 120 -5.21 -14.63 11.59
N VAL A 121 -5.63 -14.66 10.32
CA VAL A 121 -6.36 -15.79 9.75
C VAL A 121 -5.54 -17.09 9.79
N ASN A 122 -4.23 -17.03 9.58
CA ASN A 122 -3.33 -18.19 9.71
C ASN A 122 -3.23 -18.70 11.15
N ARG A 123 -3.30 -17.82 12.16
CA ARG A 123 -3.22 -18.23 13.58
C ARG A 123 -4.52 -18.83 14.10
N LEU A 124 -5.65 -18.47 13.49
CA LEU A 124 -6.99 -18.88 13.92
C LEU A 124 -7.46 -20.19 13.26
N ARG A 125 -6.62 -20.83 12.44
CA ARG A 125 -6.95 -22.01 11.65
C ARG A 125 -5.93 -23.12 11.87
#